data_AF-A0A383E3U3-F1
#
_entry.id   AF-A0A383E3U3-F1
#
_cell.length_a   1.000
_cell.length_b   1.000
_cell.length_c   1.000
_cell.angle_alpha   90.00
_cell.angle_beta   90.00
_cell.angle_gamma   90.00
#
_symmetry.space_group_name_H-M   'P 1'
#
loop_
_entity.id
_entity.type
_entity.pdbx_description
1 polymer ?
#
loop_
_entity_poly.entity_id
_entity_poly.type
_entity_poly.pdbx_seq_one_letter_code
_entity_poly.pdbx_strand_id
1 'polypeptide(L)'
;MDRINKKNIQIQEIVMNKIKNGFTLVELVIVMVLLGILAAIAVPRMTSSIQSAEENTEQKFMGNLVSALEIYAGDQFVENSVKSYPADPFDALDRDPNDSWTFHTGDGMGQPPEVRHIRNDDSSHEWEYIVTAPSNGNHGSYTLLGPGYGVGY
;
A
#
# COMPACT_ATOMS: atom_id res chain seq x y z
N MET A 1 56.56 -48.93 -21.09
CA MET A 1 55.92 -47.71 -20.57
C MET A 1 54.47 -47.52 -21.01
N ASP A 2 54.04 -47.98 -22.18
CA ASP A 2 52.79 -47.56 -22.84
C ASP A 2 51.46 -48.08 -22.21
N ARG A 3 51.49 -49.22 -21.51
CA ARG A 3 50.27 -49.86 -20.97
C ARG A 3 49.64 -49.15 -19.76
N ILE A 4 50.43 -48.37 -19.02
CA ILE A 4 49.98 -47.69 -17.79
C ILE A 4 49.14 -46.45 -18.12
N ASN A 5 49.57 -45.65 -19.10
CA ASN A 5 48.82 -44.47 -19.54
C ASN A 5 47.48 -44.85 -20.19
N LYS A 6 47.44 -45.93 -20.97
CA LYS A 6 46.20 -46.42 -21.58
C LYS A 6 45.15 -46.86 -20.56
N LYS A 7 45.58 -47.46 -19.45
CA LYS A 7 44.69 -47.88 -18.35
C LYS A 7 44.14 -46.69 -17.57
N ASN A 8 44.95 -45.65 -17.33
CA ASN A 8 44.50 -44.43 -16.67
C ASN A 8 43.49 -43.63 -17.51
N ILE A 9 43.67 -43.60 -18.84
CA ILE A 9 42.72 -42.95 -19.76
C ILE A 9 41.36 -43.70 -19.77
N GLN A 10 41.36 -45.03 -19.79
CA GLN A 10 40.12 -45.83 -19.72
C GLN A 10 39.38 -45.69 -18.38
N ILE A 11 40.11 -45.60 -17.26
CA ILE A 11 39.50 -45.38 -15.93
C ILE A 11 38.79 -44.02 -15.90
N GLN A 12 39.41 -42.98 -16.46
CA GLN A 12 38.81 -41.64 -16.58
C GLN A 12 37.57 -41.65 -17.46
N GLU A 13 37.59 -42.36 -18.59
CA GLU A 13 36.44 -42.49 -19.50
C GLU A 13 35.24 -43.21 -18.84
N ILE A 14 35.50 -44.26 -18.06
CA ILE A 14 34.45 -45.00 -17.31
C ILE A 14 33.85 -44.14 -16.20
N VAL A 15 34.67 -43.34 -15.49
CA VAL A 15 34.21 -42.44 -14.41
C VAL A 15 33.42 -41.26 -14.98
N MET A 16 33.84 -40.70 -16.12
CA MET A 16 33.18 -39.56 -16.78
C MET A 16 31.80 -39.93 -17.36
N ASN A 17 31.55 -41.20 -17.67
CA ASN A 17 30.30 -41.66 -18.29
C ASN A 17 29.21 -42.07 -17.27
N LYS A 18 29.46 -41.93 -15.96
CA LYS A 18 28.55 -42.38 -14.90
C LYS A 18 27.63 -41.28 -14.32
N ILE A 19 27.60 -40.09 -14.94
CA ILE A 19 26.72 -38.98 -14.53
C ILE A 19 25.94 -38.46 -15.75
N LYS A 20 25.13 -39.33 -16.35
CA LYS A 20 24.12 -38.94 -17.35
C LYS A 20 22.74 -39.42 -16.89
N ASN A 21 22.36 -39.03 -15.68
CA ASN A 21 20.98 -39.13 -15.24
C ASN A 21 20.23 -37.94 -15.83
N GLY A 22 19.67 -38.11 -17.02
CA GLY A 22 18.83 -37.10 -17.67
C GLY A 22 17.50 -36.95 -16.93
N PHE A 23 17.02 -35.71 -16.83
CA PHE A 23 15.70 -35.36 -16.29
C PHE A 23 14.61 -36.12 -17.05
N THR A 24 13.66 -36.74 -16.35
CA THR A 24 12.60 -37.49 -17.03
C THR A 24 11.48 -36.55 -17.48
N LEU A 25 10.79 -36.88 -18.57
CA LEU A 25 9.59 -36.15 -19.01
C LEU A 25 8.52 -36.14 -17.90
N VAL A 26 8.39 -37.24 -17.17
CA VAL A 26 7.43 -37.38 -16.06
C VAL A 26 7.75 -36.38 -14.95
N GLU A 27 9.03 -36.18 -14.65
CA GLU A 27 9.50 -35.25 -13.63
C GLU A 27 9.22 -33.78 -14.01
N LEU A 28 9.27 -33.45 -15.30
CA LEU A 28 8.86 -32.12 -15.77
C LEU A 28 7.34 -31.93 -15.69
N VAL A 29 6.56 -32.96 -16.08
CA VAL A 29 5.10 -32.90 -16.07
C VAL A 29 4.55 -32.75 -14.65
N ILE A 30 5.08 -33.50 -13.67
CA ILE A 30 4.63 -33.36 -12.29
C ILE A 30 4.94 -31.97 -11.72
N VAL A 31 6.10 -31.39 -12.06
CA VAL A 31 6.46 -30.02 -11.65
C VAL A 31 5.49 -29.01 -12.25
N MET A 32 5.15 -29.13 -13.54
CA MET A 32 4.17 -28.25 -14.19
C MET A 32 2.78 -28.36 -13.56
N VAL A 33 2.31 -29.57 -13.23
CA VAL A 33 1.04 -29.78 -12.54
C VAL A 33 1.05 -29.16 -11.16
N LEU A 34 2.12 -29.36 -10.38
CA LEU A 34 2.26 -28.77 -9.05
C LEU A 34 2.31 -27.24 -9.10
N LEU A 35 3.08 -26.65 -10.03
CA LEU A 35 3.10 -25.20 -10.24
C LEU A 35 1.73 -24.67 -10.68
N GLY A 36 0.98 -25.43 -11.49
CA GLY A 36 -0.38 -25.08 -11.89
C GLY A 36 -1.34 -24.98 -10.70
N ILE A 37 -1.30 -25.94 -9.77
CA ILE A 37 -2.13 -25.93 -8.57
C ILE A 37 -1.74 -24.77 -7.63
N LEU A 38 -0.43 -24.57 -7.42
CA LEU A 38 0.07 -23.48 -6.58
C LEU A 38 -0.34 -22.10 -7.14
N ALA A 39 -0.21 -21.90 -8.45
CA ALA A 39 -0.61 -20.65 -9.11
C ALA A 39 -2.11 -20.38 -8.98
N ALA A 40 -2.95 -21.42 -9.14
CA ALA A 40 -4.41 -21.30 -9.05
C ALA A 40 -4.88 -20.81 -7.66
N ILE A 41 -4.17 -21.19 -6.58
CA ILE A 41 -4.51 -20.77 -5.21
C ILE A 41 -3.85 -19.43 -4.86
N ALA A 42 -2.60 -19.21 -5.30
CA ALA A 42 -1.82 -18.04 -4.92
C ALA A 42 -2.39 -16.72 -5.47
N VAL A 43 -2.79 -16.70 -6.75
CA VAL A 43 -3.29 -15.48 -7.43
C VAL A 43 -4.49 -14.85 -6.72
N PRO A 44 -5.63 -15.55 -6.48
CA PRO A 44 -6.80 -14.93 -5.87
C PRO A 44 -6.54 -14.44 -4.44
N ARG A 45 -5.77 -15.20 -3.65
CA ARG A 45 -5.40 -14.83 -2.28
C ARG A 45 -4.49 -13.60 -2.24
N MET A 46 -3.56 -13.48 -3.20
CA MET A 46 -2.66 -12.33 -3.25
C MET A 46 -3.43 -11.05 -3.54
N THR A 47 -4.36 -11.07 -4.50
CA THR A 47 -5.22 -9.92 -4.82
C THR A 47 -6.04 -9.46 -3.62
N SER A 48 -6.71 -10.38 -2.91
CA SER A 48 -7.49 -10.01 -1.72
C SER A 48 -6.60 -9.44 -0.61
N SER A 49 -5.39 -9.98 -0.44
CA SER A 49 -4.43 -9.48 0.54
C SER A 49 -3.93 -8.07 0.22
N ILE A 50 -3.77 -7.73 -1.07
CA ILE A 50 -3.35 -6.39 -1.50
C ILE A 50 -4.46 -5.38 -1.19
N GLN A 51 -5.71 -5.68 -1.58
CA GLN A 51 -6.85 -4.81 -1.32
C GLN A 51 -7.01 -4.52 0.19
N SER A 52 -6.94 -5.55 1.03
CA SER A 52 -6.99 -5.36 2.48
C SER A 52 -5.79 -4.57 3.02
N ALA A 53 -4.61 -4.67 2.42
CA ALA A 53 -3.45 -3.89 2.84
C ALA A 53 -3.60 -2.40 2.47
N GLU A 54 -4.19 -2.10 1.31
CA GLU A 54 -4.51 -0.75 0.86
C GLU A 54 -5.57 -0.11 1.77
N GLU A 55 -6.68 -0.79 2.05
CA GLU A 55 -7.72 -0.31 2.99
C GLU A 55 -7.16 -0.03 4.39
N ASN A 56 -6.30 -0.92 4.90
CA ASN A 56 -5.66 -0.73 6.20
C ASN A 56 -4.68 0.46 6.20
N THR A 57 -4.03 0.73 5.07
CA THR A 57 -3.14 1.89 4.93
C THR A 57 -3.95 3.18 4.92
N GLU A 58 -5.09 3.19 4.23
CA GLU A 58 -6.01 4.32 4.17
C GLU A 58 -6.57 4.65 5.55
N GLN A 59 -7.06 3.65 6.29
CA GLN A 59 -7.57 3.87 7.65
C GLN A 59 -6.50 4.41 8.61
N LYS A 60 -5.26 3.90 8.51
CA LYS A 60 -4.14 4.40 9.31
C LYS A 60 -3.79 5.84 8.94
N PHE A 61 -3.77 6.15 7.65
CA PHE A 61 -3.48 7.49 7.19
C PHE A 61 -4.56 8.48 7.67
N MET A 62 -5.84 8.14 7.55
CA MET A 62 -6.95 8.95 8.08
C MET A 62 -6.84 9.15 9.60
N GLY A 63 -6.51 8.10 10.37
CA GLY A 63 -6.29 8.22 11.81
C GLY A 63 -5.12 9.14 12.19
N ASN A 64 -4.04 9.09 11.42
CA ASN A 64 -2.90 9.99 11.59
C ASN A 64 -3.29 11.43 11.23
N LEU A 65 -4.06 11.62 10.16
CA LEU A 65 -4.54 12.94 9.72
C LEU A 65 -5.42 13.59 10.78
N VAL A 66 -6.37 12.85 11.34
CA VAL A 66 -7.22 13.30 12.46
C VAL A 66 -6.38 13.69 13.67
N SER A 67 -5.39 12.88 14.02
CA SER A 67 -4.49 13.19 15.14
C SER A 67 -3.71 14.49 14.90
N ALA A 68 -3.23 14.69 13.68
CA ALA A 68 -2.52 15.91 13.28
C ALA A 68 -3.43 17.14 13.32
N LEU A 69 -4.67 17.02 12.82
CA LEU A 69 -5.69 18.08 12.87
C LEU A 69 -6.02 18.51 14.31
N GLU A 70 -6.13 17.56 15.24
CA GLU A 70 -6.36 17.87 16.66
C GLU A 70 -5.17 18.56 17.32
N ILE A 71 -3.93 18.19 16.94
CA ILE A 71 -2.72 18.88 17.41
C ILE A 71 -2.71 20.32 16.89
N TYR A 72 -2.95 20.52 15.59
CA TYR A 72 -3.05 21.85 14.98
C TYR A 72 -4.10 22.71 15.68
N ALA A 73 -5.29 22.15 15.93
CA ALA A 73 -6.36 22.86 16.63
C ALA A 73 -6.00 23.18 18.09
N GLY A 74 -5.20 22.34 18.73
CA GLY A 74 -4.62 22.60 20.05
C GLY A 74 -3.73 23.83 20.06
N ASP A 75 -2.84 23.95 19.07
CA ASP A 75 -1.96 25.11 18.92
C ASP A 75 -2.78 26.38 18.65
N GLN A 76 -3.78 26.31 17.78
CA GLN A 76 -4.70 27.41 17.52
C GLN A 76 -5.49 27.84 18.76
N PHE A 77 -5.87 26.89 19.60
CA PHE A 77 -6.55 27.19 20.86
C PHE A 77 -5.63 27.92 21.84
N VAL A 78 -4.35 27.56 21.91
CA VAL A 78 -3.38 28.26 22.77
C VAL A 78 -3.15 29.70 22.31
N GLU A 79 -3.10 29.92 20.99
CA GLU A 79 -2.82 31.24 20.40
C GLU A 79 -4.07 32.15 20.39
N ASN A 80 -5.21 31.61 19.98
CA ASN A 80 -6.41 32.38 19.65
C ASN A 80 -7.58 32.13 20.60
N SER A 81 -7.41 31.27 21.62
CA SER A 81 -8.48 30.84 22.55
C SER A 81 -9.67 30.16 21.87
N VAL A 82 -9.54 29.79 20.59
CA VAL A 82 -10.54 29.05 19.81
C VAL A 82 -9.83 27.98 18.99
N LYS A 83 -10.41 26.78 18.94
CA LYS A 83 -9.95 25.77 17.97
C LYS A 83 -10.33 26.21 16.56
N SER A 84 -9.40 26.07 15.63
CA SER A 84 -9.62 26.18 14.20
C SER A 84 -8.85 25.08 13.48
N TYR A 85 -9.30 24.71 12.29
CA TYR A 85 -8.69 23.68 11.46
C TYR A 85 -8.23 24.30 10.14
N PRO A 86 -7.16 23.77 9.52
CA PRO A 86 -6.62 24.33 8.28
C PRO A 86 -7.58 24.07 7.12
N ALA A 87 -7.51 24.90 6.08
CA ALA A 87 -8.32 24.70 4.88
C ALA A 87 -7.85 23.48 4.06
N ASP A 88 -6.53 23.27 4.01
CA ASP A 88 -5.91 22.05 3.51
C ASP A 88 -5.56 21.16 4.72
N PRO A 89 -6.10 19.93 4.83
CA PRO A 89 -5.83 19.07 5.96
C PRO A 89 -4.37 18.60 6.03
N PHE A 90 -3.61 18.67 4.92
CA PHE A 90 -2.20 18.32 4.91
C PHE A 90 -1.30 19.38 5.54
N ASP A 91 -1.77 20.63 5.69
CA ASP A 91 -1.06 21.68 6.43
C ASP A 91 -0.88 21.34 7.92
N ALA A 92 -1.71 20.43 8.46
CA ALA A 92 -1.57 19.94 9.83
C ALA A 92 -0.52 18.83 9.98
N LEU A 93 -0.07 18.21 8.89
CA LEU A 93 0.87 17.09 8.94
C LEU A 93 2.31 17.57 9.13
N ASP A 94 3.06 16.89 10.01
CA ASP A 94 4.51 17.14 10.18
C ASP A 94 5.33 16.78 8.93
N ARG A 95 4.79 15.90 8.08
CA ARG A 95 5.43 15.44 6.85
C ARG A 95 4.39 15.22 5.77
N ASP A 96 4.65 15.82 4.61
CA ASP A 96 3.84 15.62 3.42
C ASP A 96 3.69 14.13 3.09
N PRO A 97 2.49 13.71 2.66
CA PRO A 97 2.30 12.37 2.18
C PRO A 97 3.01 12.17 0.83
N ASN A 98 3.07 10.93 0.37
CA ASN A 98 3.62 10.65 -0.96
C ASN A 98 2.64 11.09 -2.07
N ASP A 99 3.08 10.98 -3.32
CA ASP A 99 2.29 11.41 -4.50
C ASP A 99 0.98 10.63 -4.71
N SER A 100 0.76 9.52 -3.99
CA SER A 100 -0.51 8.78 -4.09
C SER A 100 -1.62 9.41 -3.25
N TRP A 101 -1.30 10.36 -2.36
CA TRP A 101 -2.26 11.13 -1.58
C TRP A 101 -2.28 12.58 -2.04
N THR A 102 -3.48 13.10 -2.28
CA THR A 102 -3.66 14.47 -2.76
C THR A 102 -4.87 15.10 -2.08
N PHE A 103 -4.81 16.41 -1.83
CA PHE A 103 -5.98 17.17 -1.42
C PHE A 103 -6.50 17.97 -2.60
N HIS A 104 -7.79 17.86 -2.87
CA HIS A 104 -8.48 18.65 -3.88
C HIS A 104 -9.35 19.68 -3.15
N THR A 105 -9.10 20.96 -3.42
CA THR A 105 -9.98 22.01 -2.92
C THR A 105 -11.31 21.96 -3.66
N GLY A 106 -12.41 22.18 -2.94
CA GLY A 106 -13.73 22.27 -3.54
C GLY A 106 -13.84 23.47 -4.49
N ASP A 107 -14.59 23.30 -5.57
CA ASP A 107 -14.72 24.30 -6.64
C ASP A 107 -15.86 25.31 -6.41
N GLY A 108 -16.67 25.11 -5.37
CA GLY A 108 -17.87 25.90 -5.09
C GLY A 108 -19.02 25.66 -6.09
N MET A 109 -18.86 24.71 -7.02
CA MET A 109 -19.84 24.31 -8.04
C MET A 109 -20.40 22.89 -7.80
N GLY A 110 -20.17 22.34 -6.60
CA GLY A 110 -20.73 21.06 -6.16
C GLY A 110 -19.69 19.95 -6.02
N GLN A 111 -18.41 20.21 -6.27
CA GLN A 111 -17.33 19.34 -5.82
C GLN A 111 -16.90 19.77 -4.42
N PRO A 112 -17.11 18.95 -3.38
CA PRO A 112 -16.62 19.26 -2.04
C PRO A 112 -15.09 19.14 -2.01
N PRO A 113 -14.40 19.79 -1.05
CA PRO A 113 -13.00 19.50 -0.82
C PRO A 113 -12.83 18.06 -0.36
N GLU A 114 -11.81 17.38 -0.88
CA GLU A 114 -11.61 15.95 -0.62
C GLU A 114 -10.13 15.59 -0.51
N VAL A 115 -9.84 14.67 0.41
CA VAL A 115 -8.59 13.94 0.42
C VAL A 115 -8.75 12.73 -0.49
N ARG A 116 -7.84 12.53 -1.43
CA ARG A 116 -7.86 11.45 -2.41
C ARG A 116 -6.63 10.55 -2.26
N HIS A 117 -6.85 9.24 -2.38
CA HIS A 117 -5.81 8.22 -2.50
C HIS A 117 -5.94 7.45 -3.82
N ILE A 118 -4.83 7.29 -4.54
CA ILE A 118 -4.76 6.41 -5.73
C ILE A 118 -4.03 5.12 -5.36
N ARG A 119 -4.70 3.98 -5.54
CA ARG A 119 -4.16 2.64 -5.27
C ARG A 119 -3.28 2.15 -6.43
N ASN A 120 -2.62 0.99 -6.23
CA ASN A 120 -1.72 0.43 -7.26
C ASN A 120 -2.44 -0.04 -8.52
N ASP A 121 -3.77 -0.20 -8.46
CA ASP A 121 -4.64 -0.55 -9.59
C ASP A 121 -5.29 0.68 -10.25
N ASP A 122 -4.77 1.89 -9.96
CA ASP A 122 -5.27 3.19 -10.41
C ASP A 122 -6.68 3.54 -9.90
N SER A 123 -7.24 2.79 -8.94
CA SER A 123 -8.51 3.15 -8.33
C SER A 123 -8.37 4.32 -7.35
N SER A 124 -9.32 5.26 -7.42
CA SER A 124 -9.38 6.44 -6.54
C SER A 124 -10.31 6.19 -5.36
N HIS A 125 -9.88 6.58 -4.16
CA HIS A 125 -10.69 6.61 -2.95
C HIS A 125 -10.64 8.01 -2.35
N GLU A 126 -11.81 8.54 -1.97
CA GLU A 126 -11.99 9.95 -1.63
C GLU A 126 -12.68 10.09 -0.27
N TRP A 127 -12.22 11.04 0.54
CA TRP A 127 -12.82 11.44 1.81
C TRP A 127 -13.12 12.93 1.76
N GLU A 128 -14.40 13.27 1.85
CA GLU A 128 -14.88 14.64 1.95
C GLU A 128 -14.34 15.28 3.23
N TYR A 129 -13.66 16.42 3.07
CA TYR A 129 -13.11 17.23 4.15
C TYR A 129 -13.74 18.61 4.14
N ILE A 130 -14.65 18.86 5.09
CA ILE A 130 -15.33 20.15 5.21
C ILE A 130 -14.94 20.77 6.52
N VAL A 131 -14.50 22.03 6.48
CA VAL A 131 -14.15 22.82 7.66
C VAL A 131 -15.16 23.94 7.84
N THR A 132 -15.60 24.12 9.08
CA THR A 132 -16.40 25.28 9.50
C THR A 132 -15.54 26.16 10.39
N ALA A 133 -15.39 27.42 10.00
CA ALA A 133 -14.61 28.38 10.78
C ALA A 133 -15.26 28.66 12.15
N PRO A 134 -14.45 28.96 13.19
CA PRO A 134 -14.97 29.40 14.48
C PRO A 134 -15.86 30.65 14.31
N SER A 135 -16.94 30.72 15.08
CA SER A 135 -17.87 31.85 15.02
C SER A 135 -18.49 32.16 16.38
N ASN A 136 -18.62 33.46 16.72
CA ASN A 136 -19.25 33.93 17.96
C ASN A 136 -18.67 33.30 19.24
N GLY A 137 -17.35 33.08 19.28
CA GLY A 137 -16.66 32.44 20.40
C GLY A 137 -16.80 30.91 20.43
N ASN A 138 -17.52 30.32 19.48
CA ASN A 138 -17.52 28.87 19.28
C ASN A 138 -16.26 28.44 18.51
N HIS A 139 -15.81 27.24 18.81
CA HIS A 139 -14.75 26.57 18.09
C HIS A 139 -15.16 26.28 16.64
N GLY A 140 -14.18 26.25 15.75
CA GLY A 140 -14.35 25.65 14.44
C GLY A 140 -14.58 24.15 14.56
N SER A 141 -15.05 23.56 13.48
CA SER A 141 -15.31 22.13 13.36
C SER A 141 -14.82 21.60 12.02
N TYR A 142 -14.64 20.30 11.91
CA TYR A 142 -14.43 19.64 10.62
C TYR A 142 -15.18 18.33 10.53
N THR A 143 -15.49 17.91 9.30
CA THR A 143 -15.96 16.56 8.98
C THR A 143 -14.99 15.91 8.02
N LEU A 144 -14.68 14.64 8.26
CA LEU A 144 -13.87 13.80 7.37
C LEU A 144 -14.64 12.51 7.11
N LEU A 145 -15.26 12.40 5.94
CA LEU A 145 -16.22 11.34 5.61
C LEU A 145 -15.86 10.64 4.30
N GLY A 146 -15.75 9.31 4.32
CA GLY A 146 -15.50 8.53 3.11
C GLY A 146 -15.55 7.02 3.35
N PRO A 147 -15.03 6.21 2.41
CA PRO A 147 -15.06 4.76 2.50
C PRO A 147 -14.38 4.25 3.78
N GLY A 148 -15.13 3.49 4.59
CA GLY A 148 -14.60 2.82 5.78
C GLY A 148 -14.08 3.74 6.90
N TYR A 149 -14.26 5.06 6.78
CA TYR A 149 -13.78 6.04 7.76
C TYR A 149 -14.72 7.26 7.81
N GLY A 150 -15.16 7.64 9.01
CA GLY A 150 -16.06 8.78 9.19
C GLY A 150 -15.93 9.36 10.57
N VAL A 151 -15.51 10.63 10.65
CA VAL A 151 -15.44 11.40 11.90
C VAL A 151 -15.92 12.83 11.69
N GLY A 152 -16.43 13.44 12.75
CA GLY A 152 -16.80 14.86 12.77
C GLY A 152 -16.69 15.40 14.19
N TYR A 153 -16.04 16.56 14.33
CA TYR A 153 -15.70 17.18 15.62
C TYR A 153 -15.99 18.67 15.62
#